data_AF-A0AAD4IM19-F1
#
_entry.id   AF-A0AAD4IM19-F1
#
_cell.length_a   1.000
_cell.length_b   1.000
_cell.length_c   1.000
_cell.angle_alpha   90.00
_cell.angle_beta   90.00
_cell.angle_gamma   90.00
#
_symmetry.space_group_name_H-M   'P 1'
#
loop_
_entity.id
_entity.type
_entity.pdbx_description
1 polymer ?
#
loop_
_entity_poly.entity_id
_entity_poly.type
_entity_poly.pdbx_seq_one_letter_code
_entity_poly.pdbx_strand_id
1 'polypeptide(L)'
;MNVSRRRGLRSGNRIEMGNSSTPKELEQSVDIKESEVEVHKEIYYKLFKVGDYKIRGFNGEFRCPFGCACREGEDDYHYTHLLQHAIRVAEGSITRIQKAKHSAMARYLAIDLASEADHDDQHLYNKPPTARKRSRSDLDHIPNSNSKRKAVRTPPRKRQPKVDGNVQKLAMAEKREKEAHEKVRELEEKMSEMAEKMNALLTKERKSNDELQGVRTELIAGLSEIHHGNNFNVEIGIRKIGELDPDDFISELHYKNTPHGEIVMRGVELCTLWQEKIKDPHWYPFQIVEDDTGKAQRLLKEDDLTLQALKEEWGRWIYDAVVKALIEVQEHNASGGYMVPELWNFKEQRKAMLVEVIRHIFKLAAVKGNKPRAQPRKSPNTKGC
;
A
#
# COMPACT_ATOMS: atom_id res chain seq x y z
N MET A 1 71.57 -34.98 -31.37
CA MET A 1 71.12 -34.72 -29.98
C MET A 1 69.66 -35.10 -29.86
N ASN A 2 69.18 -35.46 -28.65
CA ASN A 2 67.79 -35.62 -28.21
C ASN A 2 66.78 -36.18 -29.24
N VAL A 3 66.57 -37.50 -29.35
CA VAL A 3 65.87 -38.39 -28.38
C VAL A 3 64.42 -37.95 -28.12
N SER A 4 63.51 -38.46 -28.95
CA SER A 4 62.06 -38.30 -28.80
C SER A 4 61.52 -39.05 -27.57
N ARG A 5 60.68 -38.41 -26.74
CA ARG A 5 59.90 -39.10 -25.69
C ARG A 5 58.39 -38.91 -25.85
N ARG A 6 57.77 -40.01 -26.32
CA ARG A 6 56.44 -40.57 -26.00
C ARG A 6 55.23 -39.64 -25.89
N ARG A 7 54.20 -40.00 -26.66
CA ARG A 7 52.80 -39.58 -26.50
C ARG A 7 52.31 -39.87 -25.08
N GLY A 8 51.49 -38.97 -24.53
CA GLY A 8 50.57 -39.24 -23.41
C GLY A 8 49.20 -38.69 -23.79
N LEU A 9 48.12 -39.43 -23.50
CA LEU A 9 46.77 -38.96 -23.79
C LEU A 9 46.32 -37.91 -22.77
N ARG A 10 45.59 -36.90 -23.24
CA ARG A 10 44.63 -36.17 -22.42
C ARG A 10 43.28 -36.12 -23.13
N SER A 11 42.26 -36.64 -22.47
CA SER A 11 40.86 -36.41 -22.80
C SER A 11 40.53 -34.93 -22.56
N GLY A 12 40.19 -34.21 -23.62
CA GLY A 12 39.60 -32.88 -23.55
C GLY A 12 38.17 -32.95 -24.08
N ASN A 13 37.17 -32.83 -23.20
CA ASN A 13 35.79 -32.74 -23.64
C ASN A 13 35.60 -31.43 -24.43
N ARG A 14 34.99 -31.54 -25.61
CA ARG A 14 34.52 -30.38 -26.37
C ARG A 14 33.31 -29.81 -25.65
N ILE A 15 33.52 -28.76 -24.85
CA ILE A 15 32.41 -27.90 -24.40
C ILE A 15 32.01 -27.08 -25.62
N GLU A 16 30.80 -27.29 -26.10
CA GLU A 16 30.22 -26.46 -27.16
C GLU A 16 29.77 -25.14 -26.52
N MET A 17 30.37 -24.04 -26.97
CA MET A 17 30.03 -22.70 -26.52
C MET A 17 28.64 -22.35 -27.08
N GLY A 18 27.62 -22.50 -26.26
CA GLY A 18 26.24 -22.14 -26.60
C GLY A 18 26.12 -20.67 -27.02
N ASN A 19 25.15 -20.37 -27.88
CA ASN A 19 25.03 -19.08 -28.55
C ASN A 19 25.00 -17.89 -27.57
N SER A 20 25.79 -16.87 -27.91
CA SER A 20 25.64 -15.51 -27.37
C SER A 20 24.38 -14.86 -27.96
N SER A 21 23.21 -15.13 -27.38
CA SER A 21 21.97 -14.41 -27.72
C SER A 21 22.14 -12.90 -27.53
N THR A 22 21.60 -12.13 -28.48
CA THR A 22 21.73 -10.67 -28.46
C THR A 22 20.63 -10.02 -27.61
N PRO A 23 20.78 -8.75 -27.15
CA PRO A 23 19.80 -8.09 -26.27
C PRO A 23 18.40 -7.81 -26.85
N LYS A 24 17.99 -8.49 -27.93
CA LYS A 24 16.68 -8.35 -28.60
C LYS A 24 15.75 -9.58 -28.47
N GLU A 25 16.21 -10.66 -27.85
CA GLU A 25 15.44 -11.92 -27.77
C GLU A 25 14.63 -12.07 -26.47
N LEU A 26 14.78 -11.15 -25.51
CA LEU A 26 14.10 -11.16 -24.20
C LEU A 26 12.80 -10.32 -24.12
N GLU A 27 12.27 -9.79 -25.22
CA GLU A 27 10.95 -9.15 -25.24
C GLU A 27 9.77 -10.15 -25.30
N GLN A 28 10.02 -11.46 -25.28
CA GLN A 28 8.98 -12.48 -25.42
C GLN A 28 8.59 -13.11 -24.07
N SER A 29 7.27 -13.17 -23.83
CA SER A 29 6.61 -13.83 -22.69
C SER A 29 6.98 -13.35 -21.28
N VAL A 30 6.63 -12.10 -20.95
CA VAL A 30 6.01 -11.84 -19.63
C VAL A 30 4.49 -11.87 -19.83
N ASP A 31 3.87 -12.97 -19.41
CA ASP A 31 2.45 -13.21 -19.61
C ASP A 31 1.64 -12.50 -18.50
N ILE A 32 1.40 -11.19 -18.68
CA ILE A 32 0.57 -10.38 -17.78
C ILE A 32 -0.78 -11.06 -17.52
N LYS A 33 -1.34 -10.98 -16.32
CA LYS A 33 -2.60 -11.67 -16.00
C LYS A 33 -3.77 -11.05 -16.78
N GLU A 34 -4.83 -11.81 -17.02
CA GLU A 34 -6.02 -11.29 -17.73
C GLU A 34 -6.62 -10.03 -17.05
N SER A 35 -6.50 -9.93 -15.72
CA SER A 35 -6.87 -8.76 -14.91
C SER A 35 -5.94 -7.55 -15.06
N GLU A 36 -4.69 -7.76 -15.46
CA GLU A 36 -3.68 -6.71 -15.64
C GLU A 36 -3.76 -6.08 -17.03
N VAL A 37 -4.39 -6.75 -18.00
CA VAL A 37 -4.59 -6.23 -19.37
C VAL A 37 -5.29 -4.87 -19.35
N GLU A 38 -6.30 -4.67 -18.50
CA GLU A 38 -7.03 -3.40 -18.40
C GLU A 38 -6.17 -2.28 -17.80
N VAL A 39 -5.30 -2.60 -16.83
CA VAL A 39 -4.33 -1.64 -16.26
C VAL A 39 -3.36 -1.17 -17.35
N HIS A 40 -2.82 -2.10 -18.13
CA HIS A 40 -1.93 -1.75 -19.25
C HIS A 40 -2.66 -0.91 -20.32
N LYS A 41 -3.94 -1.21 -20.62
CA LYS A 41 -4.74 -0.37 -21.52
C LYS A 41 -4.82 1.09 -21.04
N GLU A 42 -5.10 1.31 -19.76
CA GLU A 42 -5.18 2.66 -19.18
C GLU A 42 -3.84 3.40 -19.23
N ILE A 43 -2.70 2.71 -19.05
CA ILE A 43 -1.38 3.34 -19.16
C ILE A 43 -1.10 3.74 -20.62
N TYR A 44 -1.26 2.83 -21.59
CA TYR A 44 -1.06 3.16 -23.01
C TYR A 44 -2.03 4.27 -23.48
N TYR A 45 -3.28 4.27 -23.02
CA TYR A 45 -4.28 5.30 -23.32
C TYR A 45 -3.86 6.69 -22.81
N LYS A 46 -3.27 6.78 -21.61
CA LYS A 46 -2.68 8.02 -21.08
C LYS A 46 -1.49 8.50 -21.92
N LEU A 47 -0.59 7.60 -22.33
CA LEU A 47 0.56 7.94 -23.18
C LEU A 47 0.13 8.46 -24.58
N PHE A 48 -1.00 7.97 -25.11
CA PHE A 48 -1.62 8.58 -26.29
C PHE A 48 -2.13 10.00 -26.04
N LYS A 49 -2.80 10.26 -24.90
CA LYS A 49 -3.29 11.62 -24.56
C LYS A 49 -2.18 12.64 -24.28
N VAL A 50 -1.05 12.21 -23.71
CA VAL A 50 0.13 13.07 -23.49
C VAL A 50 0.87 13.36 -24.81
N GLY A 51 0.70 12.49 -25.82
CA GLY A 51 1.26 12.66 -27.16
C GLY A 51 2.61 11.96 -27.38
N ASP A 52 3.04 11.13 -26.44
CA ASP A 52 4.26 10.30 -26.57
C ASP A 52 4.13 9.30 -27.72
N TYR A 53 2.94 8.70 -27.88
CA TYR A 53 2.62 7.86 -29.04
C TYR A 53 1.92 8.66 -30.14
N LYS A 54 2.73 9.20 -31.06
CA LYS A 54 2.25 9.99 -32.22
C LYS A 54 1.62 9.08 -33.27
N ILE A 55 0.28 9.08 -33.32
CA ILE A 55 -0.49 8.39 -34.37
C ILE A 55 -0.45 9.16 -35.70
N ARG A 56 -0.53 10.49 -35.66
CA ARG A 56 -0.56 11.34 -36.86
C ARG A 56 0.87 11.69 -37.30
N GLY A 57 1.21 11.37 -38.54
CA GLY A 57 2.46 11.74 -39.21
C GLY A 57 2.50 13.21 -39.62
N PHE A 58 3.68 13.68 -40.07
CA PHE A 58 3.92 15.08 -40.45
C PHE A 58 2.98 15.57 -41.56
N ASN A 59 2.58 14.67 -42.46
CA ASN A 59 1.72 14.95 -43.61
C ASN A 59 0.21 14.91 -43.27
N GLY A 60 -0.18 14.56 -42.04
CA GLY A 60 -1.57 14.36 -41.61
C GLY A 60 -2.08 12.91 -41.67
N GLU A 61 -1.30 12.02 -42.27
CA GLU A 61 -1.49 10.55 -42.36
C GLU A 61 -1.58 9.90 -40.97
N PHE A 62 -2.33 8.79 -40.81
CA PHE A 62 -2.34 8.02 -39.56
C PHE A 62 -1.50 6.73 -39.69
N ARG A 63 -0.69 6.41 -38.67
CA ARG A 63 0.19 5.23 -38.63
C ARG A 63 0.11 4.53 -37.28
N CYS A 64 0.35 3.21 -37.24
CA CYS A 64 0.47 2.46 -35.99
C CYS A 64 1.87 2.65 -35.38
N PRO A 65 2.00 3.17 -34.14
CA PRO A 65 3.31 3.45 -33.53
C PRO A 65 4.03 2.19 -33.03
N PHE A 66 3.36 1.03 -33.00
CA PHE A 66 3.90 -0.21 -32.43
C PHE A 66 4.65 -1.11 -33.44
N GLY A 67 4.86 -0.64 -34.68
CA GLY A 67 5.74 -1.30 -35.65
C GLY A 67 5.25 -2.66 -36.17
N CYS A 68 3.93 -2.91 -36.17
CA CYS A 68 3.36 -4.21 -36.49
C CYS A 68 3.66 -4.69 -37.91
N ALA A 69 3.86 -6.01 -38.07
CA ALA A 69 4.22 -6.65 -39.33
C ALA A 69 3.08 -6.70 -40.39
N CYS A 70 1.93 -6.09 -40.13
CA CYS A 70 0.77 -6.02 -41.04
C CYS A 70 0.97 -5.06 -42.23
N ARG A 71 2.21 -4.96 -42.75
CA ARG A 71 2.57 -4.12 -43.90
C ARG A 71 2.21 -4.82 -45.21
N GLU A 72 0.93 -4.83 -45.53
CA GLU A 72 0.46 -5.00 -46.91
C GLU A 72 0.07 -3.61 -47.43
N GLY A 73 0.84 -3.10 -48.41
CA GLY A 73 0.74 -1.72 -48.92
C GLY A 73 1.73 -0.75 -48.27
N GLU A 74 2.21 0.21 -49.08
CA GLU A 74 2.94 1.40 -48.60
C GLU A 74 1.97 2.56 -48.26
N ASP A 75 0.67 2.28 -48.28
CA ASP A 75 -0.41 3.26 -48.17
C ASP A 75 -0.68 3.69 -46.73
N ASP A 76 -1.01 4.97 -46.60
CA ASP A 76 -1.32 5.59 -45.32
C ASP A 76 -2.71 5.25 -44.83
N TYR A 77 -2.83 4.86 -43.56
CA TYR A 77 -4.14 4.57 -43.01
C TYR A 77 -4.96 5.85 -42.89
N HIS A 78 -6.13 5.87 -43.53
CA HIS A 78 -7.22 6.71 -43.07
C HIS A 78 -7.64 6.29 -41.65
N TYR A 79 -8.17 7.23 -40.87
CA TYR A 79 -8.61 7.02 -39.48
C TYR A 79 -9.42 5.72 -39.29
N THR A 80 -10.36 5.43 -40.20
CA THR A 80 -11.19 4.21 -40.20
C THR A 80 -10.37 2.93 -40.36
N HIS A 81 -9.43 2.90 -41.31
CA HIS A 81 -8.54 1.75 -41.53
C HIS A 81 -7.60 1.53 -40.34
N LEU A 82 -7.12 2.61 -39.69
CA LEU A 82 -6.29 2.49 -38.50
C LEU A 82 -7.07 1.99 -37.29
N LEU A 83 -8.31 2.46 -37.09
CA LEU A 83 -9.19 1.98 -36.03
C LEU A 83 -9.53 0.49 -36.23
N GLN A 84 -9.84 0.07 -37.46
CA GLN A 84 -10.05 -1.34 -37.80
C GLN A 84 -8.78 -2.18 -37.61
N HIS A 85 -7.59 -1.65 -37.96
CA HIS A 85 -6.30 -2.29 -37.65
C HIS A 85 -6.14 -2.48 -36.14
N ALA A 86 -6.37 -1.43 -35.34
CA ALA A 86 -6.21 -1.50 -33.89
C ALA A 86 -7.19 -2.48 -33.24
N ILE A 87 -8.46 -2.50 -33.65
CA ILE A 87 -9.45 -3.48 -33.18
C ILE A 87 -9.01 -4.92 -33.56
N ARG A 88 -8.68 -5.16 -34.83
CA ARG A 88 -8.31 -6.49 -35.34
C ARG A 88 -7.04 -7.04 -34.67
N VAL A 89 -6.04 -6.19 -34.38
CA VAL A 89 -4.83 -6.62 -33.65
C VAL A 89 -5.11 -6.79 -32.15
N ALA A 90 -6.02 -5.99 -31.56
CA ALA A 90 -6.44 -6.18 -30.17
C ALA A 90 -7.18 -7.52 -29.96
N GLU A 91 -8.05 -7.91 -30.89
CA GLU A 91 -8.81 -9.16 -30.83
C GLU A 91 -7.96 -10.38 -31.22
N GLY A 92 -7.13 -10.26 -32.27
CA GLY A 92 -6.37 -11.36 -32.84
C GLY A 92 -4.98 -11.61 -32.24
N SER A 93 -4.46 -10.74 -31.38
CA SER A 93 -3.11 -10.94 -30.82
C SER A 93 -3.09 -12.00 -29.72
N ILE A 94 -2.22 -13.01 -29.92
CA ILE A 94 -1.87 -14.03 -28.93
C ILE A 94 -1.25 -13.40 -27.66
N THR A 95 -0.49 -12.30 -27.81
CA THR A 95 0.19 -11.66 -26.67
C THR A 95 -0.70 -10.59 -26.03
N ARG A 96 -1.00 -10.76 -24.74
CA ARG A 96 -1.81 -9.83 -23.95
C ARG A 96 -1.30 -8.39 -23.94
N ILE A 97 0.01 -8.18 -24.00
CA ILE A 97 0.62 -6.84 -24.07
C ILE A 97 0.26 -6.13 -25.39
N GLN A 98 0.33 -6.82 -26.54
CA GLN A 98 -0.09 -6.22 -27.82
C GLN A 98 -1.61 -6.02 -27.87
N LYS A 99 -2.39 -6.93 -27.26
CA LYS A 99 -3.83 -6.75 -27.04
C LYS A 99 -4.13 -5.49 -26.23
N ALA A 100 -3.39 -5.21 -25.15
CA ALA A 100 -3.52 -3.99 -24.38
C ALA A 100 -3.11 -2.73 -25.18
N LYS A 101 -1.94 -2.74 -25.82
CA LYS A 101 -1.44 -1.65 -26.69
C LYS A 101 -2.46 -1.25 -27.77
N HIS A 102 -2.99 -2.23 -28.49
CA HIS A 102 -3.94 -1.98 -29.58
C HIS A 102 -5.36 -1.68 -29.09
N SER A 103 -5.80 -2.25 -27.96
CA SER A 103 -7.06 -1.84 -27.32
C SER A 103 -7.01 -0.38 -26.86
N ALA A 104 -5.90 0.05 -26.26
CA ALA A 104 -5.69 1.44 -25.83
C ALA A 104 -5.66 2.41 -27.02
N MET A 105 -5.01 2.01 -28.10
CA MET A 105 -4.96 2.75 -29.35
C MET A 105 -6.33 2.85 -30.02
N ALA A 106 -7.08 1.74 -30.09
CA ALA A 106 -8.45 1.71 -30.58
C ALA A 106 -9.36 2.60 -29.71
N ARG A 107 -9.19 2.58 -28.39
CA ARG A 107 -9.94 3.44 -27.45
C ARG A 107 -9.59 4.93 -27.57
N TYR A 108 -8.32 5.28 -27.74
CA TYR A 108 -7.90 6.66 -27.98
C TYR A 108 -8.39 7.16 -29.35
N LEU A 109 -8.33 6.32 -30.38
CA LEU A 109 -8.95 6.59 -31.68
C LEU A 109 -10.46 6.82 -31.51
N ALA A 110 -11.17 5.89 -30.87
CA ALA A 110 -12.63 5.86 -30.72
C ALA A 110 -13.22 6.76 -29.62
N ILE A 111 -12.41 7.55 -28.90
CA ILE A 111 -12.89 8.51 -27.88
C ILE A 111 -12.29 9.89 -28.12
N ASP A 112 -10.96 10.01 -28.10
CA ASP A 112 -10.28 11.32 -28.10
C ASP A 112 -10.08 11.88 -29.51
N LEU A 113 -9.77 11.02 -30.49
CA LEU A 113 -9.77 11.39 -31.90
C LEU A 113 -11.15 11.21 -32.56
N ALA A 114 -12.11 10.63 -31.85
CA ALA A 114 -13.44 10.32 -32.38
C ALA A 114 -14.44 11.46 -32.25
N SER A 115 -14.15 12.56 -31.55
CA SER A 115 -15.10 13.65 -31.26
C SER A 115 -15.50 14.53 -32.47
N GLU A 116 -15.45 13.95 -33.67
CA GLU A 116 -16.33 14.27 -34.81
C GLU A 116 -17.58 13.31 -34.87
N ALA A 117 -17.77 12.44 -33.87
CA ALA A 117 -18.87 11.48 -33.65
C ALA A 117 -19.00 11.10 -32.14
N ASP A 118 -20.21 10.77 -31.66
CA ASP A 118 -20.59 10.91 -30.23
C ASP A 118 -20.82 9.61 -29.39
N HIS A 119 -20.27 9.61 -28.17
CA HIS A 119 -20.84 9.27 -26.83
C HIS A 119 -21.33 7.85 -26.36
N ASP A 120 -21.33 7.71 -25.01
CA ASP A 120 -22.07 6.83 -24.05
C ASP A 120 -21.60 5.41 -23.58
N ASP A 121 -20.99 5.35 -22.36
CA ASP A 121 -21.38 4.68 -21.08
C ASP A 121 -22.08 3.28 -20.99
N GLN A 122 -22.03 2.46 -19.90
CA GLN A 122 -21.12 2.21 -18.74
C GLN A 122 -21.57 0.96 -17.89
N HIS A 123 -20.86 0.61 -16.78
CA HIS A 123 -21.25 -0.29 -15.63
C HIS A 123 -21.38 -1.83 -15.83
N LEU A 124 -21.28 -2.75 -14.84
CA LEU A 124 -20.46 -2.91 -13.60
C LEU A 124 -20.52 -4.39 -13.06
N TYR A 125 -19.74 -4.75 -12.00
CA TYR A 125 -19.59 -6.13 -11.43
C TYR A 125 -19.90 -6.23 -9.91
N ASN A 126 -20.07 -7.46 -9.34
CA ASN A 126 -20.14 -7.71 -7.87
C ASN A 126 -19.76 -9.17 -7.42
N LYS A 127 -19.62 -9.42 -6.09
CA LYS A 127 -19.01 -10.61 -5.40
C LYS A 127 -19.49 -10.71 -3.91
N PRO A 128 -19.15 -11.71 -3.05
CA PRO A 128 -18.59 -13.07 -3.24
C PRO A 128 -19.41 -14.22 -2.50
N PRO A 129 -19.06 -14.95 -1.37
CA PRO A 129 -19.66 -16.27 -1.04
C PRO A 129 -20.20 -16.46 0.43
N THR A 130 -20.45 -17.71 0.89
CA THR A 130 -20.93 -18.06 2.26
C THR A 130 -20.28 -19.34 2.86
N ALA A 131 -20.45 -19.59 4.17
CA ALA A 131 -19.73 -20.61 4.96
C ALA A 131 -20.62 -21.77 5.53
N ARG A 132 -19.99 -22.87 5.99
CA ARG A 132 -20.65 -24.01 6.68
C ARG A 132 -19.74 -24.74 7.68
N LYS A 133 -20.20 -24.95 8.93
CA LYS A 133 -19.81 -26.09 9.81
C LYS A 133 -20.93 -26.48 10.78
N ARG A 134 -20.99 -27.77 11.11
CA ARG A 134 -21.86 -28.50 12.07
C ARG A 134 -21.22 -29.90 12.29
N SER A 135 -21.48 -30.69 13.33
CA SER A 135 -22.04 -30.51 14.69
C SER A 135 -22.07 -31.89 15.38
N ARG A 136 -22.12 -31.97 16.73
CA ARG A 136 -22.23 -33.21 17.56
C ARG A 136 -20.93 -34.07 17.59
N SER A 137 -20.67 -34.89 18.61
CA SER A 137 -21.33 -35.12 19.93
C SER A 137 -20.37 -35.73 20.96
N ASP A 138 -20.80 -35.74 22.22
CA ASP A 138 -20.32 -36.54 23.36
C ASP A 138 -20.50 -38.07 23.10
N LEU A 139 -20.04 -39.03 23.91
CA LEU A 139 -19.36 -39.07 25.22
C LEU A 139 -18.79 -40.50 25.41
N ASP A 140 -17.66 -40.76 26.11
CA ASP A 140 -17.53 -42.00 26.91
C ASP A 140 -16.44 -42.03 28.02
N HIS A 141 -16.49 -43.13 28.79
CA HIS A 141 -16.04 -43.45 30.16
C HIS A 141 -14.62 -43.18 30.72
N ILE A 142 -14.57 -43.36 32.06
CA ILE A 142 -13.50 -43.24 33.07
C ILE A 142 -13.22 -44.68 33.62
N PRO A 143 -12.03 -45.06 34.17
CA PRO A 143 -11.90 -45.09 35.65
C PRO A 143 -10.47 -45.06 36.29
N ASN A 144 -10.48 -45.08 37.64
CA ASN A 144 -9.49 -45.64 38.59
C ASN A 144 -8.41 -44.67 39.18
N SER A 145 -8.00 -44.73 40.46
CA SER A 145 -8.31 -45.73 41.52
C SER A 145 -8.44 -45.17 42.96
N ASN A 146 -9.09 -45.98 43.81
CA ASN A 146 -9.45 -45.72 45.21
C ASN A 146 -8.27 -45.67 46.22
N SER A 147 -8.43 -44.94 47.34
CA SER A 147 -8.59 -45.56 48.68
C SER A 147 -8.89 -44.60 49.84
N LYS A 148 -9.44 -45.13 50.94
CA LYS A 148 -9.97 -44.42 52.13
C LYS A 148 -9.16 -44.74 53.40
N ARG A 149 -9.21 -43.89 54.45
CA ARG A 149 -9.63 -44.30 55.84
C ARG A 149 -9.60 -43.20 56.93
N LYS A 150 -10.78 -43.03 57.56
CA LYS A 150 -11.09 -42.81 59.01
C LYS A 150 -10.50 -41.61 59.79
N ALA A 151 -11.23 -41.25 60.85
CA ALA A 151 -10.96 -40.14 61.77
C ALA A 151 -10.75 -40.61 63.23
N VAL A 152 -10.15 -39.76 64.07
CA VAL A 152 -9.96 -39.94 65.53
C VAL A 152 -10.20 -38.60 66.25
N ARG A 153 -10.76 -38.63 67.47
CA ARG A 153 -10.99 -37.46 68.35
C ARG A 153 -9.89 -37.35 69.40
N THR A 154 -9.52 -36.14 69.82
CA THR A 154 -8.65 -35.89 70.99
C THR A 154 -9.19 -34.75 71.88
N PRO A 155 -8.84 -34.71 73.19
CA PRO A 155 -9.54 -33.89 74.20
C PRO A 155 -8.88 -32.50 74.47
N PRO A 156 -9.62 -31.55 75.07
CA PRO A 156 -9.12 -30.19 75.35
C PRO A 156 -8.14 -30.14 76.54
N ARG A 157 -7.09 -29.32 76.42
CA ARG A 157 -6.05 -29.15 77.46
C ARG A 157 -6.17 -27.78 78.13
N LYS A 158 -6.52 -27.76 79.41
CA LYS A 158 -6.67 -26.53 80.23
C LYS A 158 -5.37 -25.72 80.29
N ARG A 159 -5.47 -24.39 80.20
CA ARG A 159 -4.46 -23.42 80.66
C ARG A 159 -5.17 -22.33 81.44
N GLN A 160 -4.66 -21.99 82.63
CA GLN A 160 -5.21 -20.90 83.45
C GLN A 160 -4.66 -19.53 82.98
N PRO A 161 -5.44 -18.44 83.08
CA PRO A 161 -5.02 -17.13 82.62
C PRO A 161 -4.22 -16.36 83.68
N LYS A 162 -3.14 -15.70 83.26
CA LYS A 162 -2.68 -14.46 83.91
C LYS A 162 -3.53 -13.33 83.32
N VAL A 163 -4.62 -12.96 83.98
CA VAL A 163 -5.69 -12.16 83.37
C VAL A 163 -5.20 -10.75 83.02
N ASP A 164 -4.83 -9.95 84.02
CA ASP A 164 -4.96 -8.49 83.91
C ASP A 164 -3.93 -7.87 82.94
N GLY A 165 -2.67 -8.31 83.03
CA GLY A 165 -1.59 -7.88 82.13
C GLY A 165 -1.70 -8.41 80.70
N ASN A 166 -2.52 -9.43 80.44
CA ASN A 166 -2.83 -9.91 79.09
C ASN A 166 -4.10 -9.25 78.54
N VAL A 167 -5.13 -9.02 79.35
CA VAL A 167 -6.36 -8.33 78.96
C VAL A 167 -6.07 -6.91 78.47
N GLN A 168 -5.19 -6.16 79.16
CA GLN A 168 -4.75 -4.85 78.68
C GLN A 168 -4.04 -4.93 77.31
N LYS A 169 -3.24 -5.97 77.06
CA LYS A 169 -2.56 -6.17 75.78
C LYS A 169 -3.51 -6.60 74.66
N LEU A 170 -4.50 -7.45 74.93
CA LEU A 170 -5.57 -7.75 73.98
C LEU A 170 -6.38 -6.49 73.66
N ALA A 171 -6.82 -5.71 74.64
CA ALA A 171 -7.58 -4.48 74.41
C ALA A 171 -6.80 -3.45 73.56
N MET A 172 -5.47 -3.35 73.75
CA MET A 172 -4.61 -2.53 72.90
C MET A 172 -4.44 -3.11 71.48
N ALA A 173 -4.41 -4.43 71.32
CA ALA A 173 -4.36 -5.09 70.02
C ALA A 173 -5.67 -4.94 69.25
N GLU A 174 -6.81 -5.24 69.86
CA GLU A 174 -8.16 -5.06 69.29
C GLU A 174 -8.42 -3.60 68.90
N LYS A 175 -7.92 -2.63 69.68
CA LYS A 175 -8.01 -1.21 69.31
C LYS A 175 -7.18 -0.91 68.05
N ARG A 176 -5.94 -1.41 67.96
CA ARG A 176 -5.09 -1.26 66.77
C ARG A 176 -5.64 -1.97 65.54
N GLU A 177 -6.28 -3.12 65.73
CA GLU A 177 -6.97 -3.89 64.69
C GLU A 177 -8.16 -3.12 64.12
N LYS A 178 -9.00 -2.52 65.00
CA LYS A 178 -10.08 -1.61 64.59
C LYS A 178 -9.54 -0.37 63.86
N GLU A 179 -8.51 0.29 64.40
CA GLU A 179 -7.84 1.42 63.74
C GLU A 179 -7.19 1.06 62.40
N ALA A 180 -6.76 -0.20 62.21
CA ALA A 180 -6.23 -0.69 60.94
C ALA A 180 -7.35 -0.98 59.93
N HIS A 181 -8.44 -1.64 60.35
CA HIS A 181 -9.60 -1.87 59.49
C HIS A 181 -10.28 -0.57 59.03
N GLU A 182 -10.37 0.44 59.91
CA GLU A 182 -10.88 1.77 59.54
C GLU A 182 -10.06 2.38 58.38
N LYS A 183 -8.72 2.33 58.49
CA LYS A 183 -7.78 2.85 57.47
C LYS A 183 -7.77 2.02 56.19
N VAL A 184 -7.90 0.69 56.29
CA VAL A 184 -8.03 -0.17 55.11
C VAL A 184 -9.31 0.17 54.35
N ARG A 185 -10.45 0.30 55.03
CA ARG A 185 -11.72 0.72 54.41
C ARG A 185 -11.61 2.10 53.75
N GLU A 186 -10.99 3.07 54.43
CA GLU A 186 -10.76 4.42 53.90
C GLU A 186 -9.85 4.41 52.65
N LEU A 187 -8.86 3.52 52.59
CA LEU A 187 -8.00 3.34 51.43
C LEU A 187 -8.71 2.60 50.29
N GLU A 188 -9.54 1.60 50.58
CA GLU A 188 -10.36 0.88 49.60
C GLU A 188 -11.38 1.82 48.93
N GLU A 189 -12.05 2.66 49.73
CA GLU A 189 -12.97 3.70 49.24
C GLU A 189 -12.27 4.70 48.32
N LYS A 190 -11.08 5.19 48.73
CA LYS A 190 -10.24 6.08 47.90
C LYS A 190 -9.70 5.41 46.63
N MET A 191 -9.41 4.10 46.66
CA MET A 191 -9.03 3.35 45.47
C MET A 191 -10.21 3.17 44.50
N SER A 192 -11.44 2.95 45.00
CA SER A 192 -12.65 2.94 44.16
C SER A 192 -12.87 4.30 43.50
N GLU A 193 -12.84 5.38 44.29
CA GLU A 193 -13.03 6.74 43.80
C GLU A 193 -11.96 7.12 42.74
N MET A 194 -10.71 6.69 42.93
CA MET A 194 -9.63 6.90 41.96
C MET A 194 -9.83 6.05 40.68
N ALA A 195 -10.26 4.80 40.80
CA ALA A 195 -10.55 3.94 39.67
C ALA A 195 -11.74 4.45 38.83
N GLU A 196 -12.80 4.95 39.49
CA GLU A 196 -13.93 5.59 38.84
C GLU A 196 -13.52 6.85 38.07
N LYS A 197 -12.72 7.74 38.69
CA LYS A 197 -12.14 8.92 38.03
C LYS A 197 -11.27 8.53 36.83
N MET A 198 -10.42 7.51 36.96
CA MET A 198 -9.58 7.01 35.88
C MET A 198 -10.41 6.46 34.70
N ASN A 199 -11.42 5.64 35.00
CA ASN A 199 -12.34 5.10 33.99
C ASN A 199 -13.16 6.19 33.29
N ALA A 200 -13.57 7.24 34.01
CA ALA A 200 -14.26 8.39 33.45
C ALA A 200 -13.36 9.21 32.52
N LEU A 201 -12.09 9.43 32.90
CA LEU A 201 -11.09 10.09 32.05
C LEU A 201 -10.79 9.29 30.78
N LEU A 202 -10.52 7.99 30.90
CA LEU A 202 -10.30 7.09 29.74
C LEU A 202 -11.52 7.05 28.81
N THR A 203 -12.73 7.07 29.36
CA THR A 203 -13.97 7.14 28.58
C THR A 203 -14.12 8.47 27.82
N LYS A 204 -13.70 9.59 28.44
CA LYS A 204 -13.72 10.91 27.80
C LYS A 204 -12.63 11.07 26.74
N GLU A 205 -11.43 10.56 27.02
CA GLU A 205 -10.29 10.54 26.09
C GLU A 205 -10.65 9.76 24.82
N ARG A 206 -11.19 8.53 24.97
CA ARG A 206 -11.64 7.71 23.84
C ARG A 206 -12.64 8.46 22.96
N LYS A 207 -13.74 8.98 23.54
CA LYS A 207 -14.74 9.76 22.80
C LYS A 207 -14.14 10.96 22.07
N SER A 208 -13.26 11.72 22.74
CA SER A 208 -12.60 12.87 22.14
C SER A 208 -11.64 12.48 21.01
N ASN A 209 -10.97 11.34 21.11
CA ASN A 209 -10.16 10.79 20.02
C ASN A 209 -11.05 10.30 18.87
N ASP A 210 -12.15 9.59 19.16
CA ASP A 210 -13.08 9.07 18.14
C ASP A 210 -13.69 10.23 17.32
N GLU A 211 -14.06 11.34 17.97
CA GLU A 211 -14.45 12.60 17.32
C GLU A 211 -13.33 13.17 16.43
N LEU A 212 -12.08 13.22 16.92
CA LEU A 212 -10.93 13.70 16.17
C LEU A 212 -10.57 12.81 14.96
N GLN A 213 -10.69 11.49 15.08
CA GLN A 213 -10.49 10.56 13.96
C GLN A 213 -11.63 10.65 12.96
N GLY A 214 -12.88 10.86 13.40
CA GLY A 214 -14.02 11.14 12.54
C GLY A 214 -13.77 12.39 11.68
N VAL A 215 -13.41 13.52 12.32
CA VAL A 215 -13.03 14.76 11.61
C VAL A 215 -11.84 14.54 10.66
N ARG A 216 -10.83 13.75 11.07
CA ARG A 216 -9.68 13.46 10.20
C ARG A 216 -10.07 12.64 8.97
N THR A 217 -10.95 11.66 9.14
CA THR A 217 -11.48 10.80 8.06
C THR A 217 -12.31 11.61 7.07
N GLU A 218 -13.22 12.46 7.56
CA GLU A 218 -14.05 13.33 6.75
C GLU A 218 -13.21 14.32 5.92
N LEU A 219 -12.16 14.89 6.52
CA LEU A 219 -11.21 15.76 5.82
C LEU A 219 -10.41 15.02 4.74
N ILE A 220 -10.07 13.75 4.93
CA ILE A 220 -9.41 12.92 3.92
C ILE A 220 -10.37 12.62 2.75
N ALA A 221 -11.64 12.33 3.03
CA ALA A 221 -12.65 12.14 1.99
C ALA A 221 -12.85 13.42 1.17
N GLY A 222 -13.23 14.53 1.81
CA GLY A 222 -13.49 15.81 1.13
C GLY A 222 -12.27 16.40 0.41
N LEU A 223 -11.06 16.22 0.92
CA LEU A 223 -9.85 16.64 0.21
C LEU A 223 -9.49 15.70 -0.95
N SER A 224 -9.89 14.43 -0.94
CA SER A 224 -9.74 13.54 -2.10
C SER A 224 -10.60 14.04 -3.26
N GLU A 225 -11.87 14.36 -2.99
CA GLU A 225 -12.79 14.93 -3.97
C GLU A 225 -12.26 16.21 -4.61
N ILE A 226 -11.68 17.11 -3.82
CA ILE A 226 -11.15 18.40 -4.27
C ILE A 226 -9.89 18.28 -5.14
N HIS A 227 -9.11 17.18 -5.01
CA HIS A 227 -7.78 17.04 -5.63
C HIS A 227 -7.73 16.07 -6.85
N HIS A 228 -8.85 15.88 -7.56
CA HIS A 228 -8.93 15.07 -8.80
C HIS A 228 -8.13 15.60 -10.01
N GLY A 229 -7.20 16.52 -9.82
CA GLY A 229 -6.21 16.93 -10.81
C GLY A 229 -4.89 17.29 -10.14
N ASN A 230 -3.76 16.89 -10.74
CA ASN A 230 -2.42 16.98 -10.17
C ASN A 230 -1.95 18.43 -9.95
N ASN A 231 -2.40 19.06 -8.87
CA ASN A 231 -1.81 20.29 -8.36
C ASN A 231 -0.53 19.93 -7.60
N PHE A 232 0.60 19.84 -8.30
CA PHE A 232 1.95 19.60 -7.75
C PHE A 232 2.49 20.75 -6.84
N ASN A 233 1.60 21.56 -6.23
CA ASN A 233 1.97 22.80 -5.56
C ASN A 233 1.01 23.14 -4.40
N VAL A 234 0.54 22.11 -3.67
CA VAL A 234 -0.39 22.26 -2.55
C VAL A 234 0.34 22.03 -1.22
N GLU A 235 0.37 23.06 -0.36
CA GLU A 235 1.04 23.05 0.95
C GLU A 235 0.55 21.92 1.89
N ILE A 236 -0.78 21.66 1.89
CA ILE A 236 -1.44 20.62 2.69
C ILE A 236 -2.31 19.78 1.77
N GLY A 237 -2.05 18.47 1.66
CA GLY A 237 -2.81 17.55 0.82
C GLY A 237 -2.95 16.18 1.45
N ILE A 238 -3.19 15.17 0.62
CA ILE A 238 -3.24 13.77 1.04
C ILE A 238 -2.00 13.06 0.51
N ARG A 239 -1.33 12.32 1.38
CA ARG A 239 -0.28 11.37 1.02
C ARG A 239 -0.74 9.99 1.45
N LYS A 240 -0.68 8.97 0.58
CA LYS A 240 -0.81 7.59 1.04
C LYS A 240 0.54 7.16 1.62
N ILE A 241 0.54 6.74 2.87
CA ILE A 241 1.76 6.30 3.55
C ILE A 241 2.21 4.96 2.96
N GLY A 242 3.49 4.86 2.59
CA GLY A 242 4.01 3.68 1.91
C GLY A 242 3.61 3.55 0.43
N GLU A 243 3.10 4.62 -0.17
CA GLU A 243 2.94 4.71 -1.62
C GLU A 243 4.26 5.12 -2.27
N LEU A 244 4.68 4.33 -3.25
CA LEU A 244 5.84 4.57 -4.11
C LEU A 244 5.49 5.62 -5.17
N ASP A 245 6.43 6.51 -5.47
CA ASP A 245 6.29 7.47 -6.56
C ASP A 245 6.82 6.87 -7.87
N PRO A 246 6.03 6.75 -8.95
CA PRO A 246 6.53 6.26 -10.23
C PRO A 246 7.70 7.09 -10.78
N ASP A 247 7.81 8.38 -10.45
CA ASP A 247 8.89 9.24 -10.96
C ASP A 247 10.26 8.84 -10.35
N ASP A 248 10.31 8.25 -9.14
CA ASP A 248 11.53 7.67 -8.56
C ASP A 248 12.02 6.46 -9.38
N PHE A 249 11.12 5.73 -10.05
CA PHE A 249 11.47 4.57 -10.89
C PHE A 249 11.81 4.99 -12.32
N ILE A 250 11.06 5.96 -12.88
CA ILE A 250 11.26 6.45 -14.26
C ILE A 250 12.62 7.18 -14.39
N SER A 251 13.06 7.88 -13.35
CA SER A 251 14.32 8.65 -13.34
C SER A 251 15.59 7.77 -13.28
N GLU A 252 15.58 6.66 -12.54
CA GLU A 252 16.72 5.73 -12.50
C GLU A 252 16.84 4.91 -13.80
N LEU A 253 15.73 4.63 -14.50
CA LEU A 253 15.69 3.86 -15.75
C LEU A 253 16.17 4.63 -17.01
N HIS A 254 16.93 5.72 -16.84
CA HIS A 254 17.44 6.57 -17.93
C HIS A 254 18.61 5.95 -18.74
N TYR A 255 18.35 4.80 -19.36
CA TYR A 255 19.29 4.13 -20.26
C TYR A 255 19.48 4.89 -21.59
N LYS A 256 20.71 4.88 -22.11
CA LYS A 256 21.04 5.48 -23.41
C LYS A 256 20.35 4.70 -24.54
N ASN A 257 19.63 5.41 -25.39
CA ASN A 257 18.89 4.94 -26.58
C ASN A 257 17.55 4.22 -26.33
N THR A 258 17.02 4.17 -25.10
CA THR A 258 15.65 3.68 -24.86
C THR A 258 14.63 4.80 -25.14
N PRO A 259 13.52 4.55 -25.86
CA PRO A 259 12.46 5.54 -26.07
C PRO A 259 11.80 6.00 -24.76
N HIS A 260 11.51 7.29 -24.61
CA HIS A 260 11.00 7.85 -23.34
C HIS A 260 9.71 7.15 -22.85
N GLY A 261 8.71 6.94 -23.72
CA GLY A 261 7.49 6.23 -23.36
C GLY A 261 7.71 4.78 -22.90
N GLU A 262 8.81 4.13 -23.33
CA GLU A 262 9.17 2.79 -22.85
C GLU A 262 9.83 2.84 -21.47
N ILE A 263 10.64 3.88 -21.18
CA ILE A 263 11.16 4.16 -19.84
C ILE A 263 9.99 4.42 -18.87
N VAL A 264 9.01 5.22 -19.29
CA VAL A 264 7.80 5.51 -18.51
C VAL A 264 6.98 4.23 -18.26
N MET A 265 6.74 3.40 -19.28
CA MET A 265 6.09 2.09 -19.11
C MET A 265 6.82 1.23 -18.08
N ARG A 266 8.13 0.96 -18.28
CA ARG A 266 8.94 0.11 -17.39
C ARG A 266 8.99 0.64 -15.96
N GLY A 267 9.07 1.96 -15.77
CA GLY A 267 9.07 2.60 -14.46
C GLY A 267 7.74 2.43 -13.72
N VAL A 268 6.61 2.66 -14.40
CA VAL A 268 5.27 2.44 -13.85
C VAL A 268 5.01 0.95 -13.55
N GLU A 269 5.41 0.05 -14.44
CA GLU A 269 5.31 -1.41 -14.26
C GLU A 269 6.12 -1.88 -13.04
N LEU A 270 7.38 -1.45 -12.92
CA LEU A 270 8.27 -1.81 -11.81
C LEU A 270 7.81 -1.20 -10.47
N CYS A 271 7.39 0.07 -10.48
CA CYS A 271 6.78 0.73 -9.32
C CYS A 271 5.53 -0.02 -8.85
N THR A 272 4.67 -0.46 -9.78
CA THR A 272 3.45 -1.23 -9.47
C THR A 272 3.79 -2.61 -8.90
N LEU A 273 4.78 -3.30 -9.47
CA LEU A 273 5.25 -4.61 -8.99
C LEU A 273 5.75 -4.52 -7.54
N TRP A 274 6.61 -3.56 -7.24
CA TRP A 274 7.10 -3.37 -5.87
C TRP A 274 6.02 -2.86 -4.93
N GLN A 275 5.08 -2.05 -5.41
CA GLN A 275 3.96 -1.58 -4.61
C GLN A 275 3.03 -2.73 -4.19
N GLU A 276 2.76 -3.70 -5.07
CA GLU A 276 2.04 -4.93 -4.71
C GLU A 276 2.89 -5.84 -3.83
N LYS A 277 4.22 -5.90 -4.04
CA LYS A 277 5.09 -6.73 -3.19
C LYS A 277 5.15 -6.22 -1.76
N ILE A 278 5.18 -4.91 -1.53
CA ILE A 278 5.08 -4.26 -0.21
C ILE A 278 3.76 -4.62 0.52
N LYS A 279 2.68 -4.90 -0.21
CA LYS A 279 1.37 -5.26 0.37
C LYS A 279 1.22 -6.75 0.71
N ASP A 280 2.15 -7.61 0.28
CA ASP A 280 2.07 -9.07 0.46
C ASP A 280 2.29 -9.45 1.94
N PRO A 281 1.26 -9.93 2.68
CA PRO A 281 1.41 -10.25 4.10
C PRO A 281 2.36 -11.41 4.40
N HIS A 282 2.80 -12.15 3.37
CA HIS A 282 3.77 -13.23 3.48
C HIS A 282 5.22 -12.75 3.33
N TRP A 283 5.45 -11.54 2.81
CA TRP A 283 6.77 -10.93 2.74
C TRP A 283 6.96 -9.95 3.89
N TYR A 284 7.61 -10.43 4.94
CA TYR A 284 7.92 -9.63 6.11
C TYR A 284 9.45 -9.50 6.30
N PRO A 285 10.09 -8.52 5.63
CA PRO A 285 11.55 -8.32 5.65
C PRO A 285 12.06 -7.71 6.97
N PHE A 286 11.26 -7.72 8.04
CA PHE A 286 11.64 -7.20 9.36
C PHE A 286 11.90 -8.32 10.37
N GLN A 287 12.75 -8.01 11.35
CA GLN A 287 13.05 -8.79 12.54
C GLN A 287 12.85 -7.95 13.80
N ILE A 288 12.51 -8.59 14.91
CA ILE A 288 12.42 -7.92 16.22
C ILE A 288 13.77 -8.06 16.92
N VAL A 289 14.37 -6.93 17.27
CA VAL A 289 15.62 -6.84 18.03
C VAL A 289 15.31 -6.09 19.31
N GLU A 290 15.63 -6.68 20.46
CA GLU A 290 15.46 -6.05 21.77
C GLU A 290 16.73 -5.25 22.09
N ASP A 291 16.57 -3.97 22.44
CA ASP A 291 17.70 -3.12 22.82
C ASP A 291 18.12 -3.32 24.29
N ASP A 292 19.27 -2.73 24.65
CA ASP A 292 19.88 -2.74 25.99
C ASP A 292 18.92 -2.31 27.13
N THR A 293 17.78 -1.69 26.81
CA THR A 293 16.77 -1.23 27.78
C THR A 293 15.55 -2.16 27.92
N GLY A 294 15.53 -3.29 27.18
CA GLY A 294 14.38 -4.21 27.15
C GLY A 294 13.24 -3.72 26.24
N LYS A 295 13.56 -2.87 25.25
CA LYS A 295 12.57 -2.37 24.28
C LYS A 295 12.76 -3.07 22.94
N ALA A 296 11.72 -3.80 22.53
CA ALA A 296 11.62 -4.42 21.22
C ALA A 296 11.51 -3.37 20.10
N GLN A 297 12.54 -3.28 19.26
CA GLN A 297 12.56 -2.50 18.03
C GLN A 297 12.36 -3.42 16.81
N ARG A 298 11.87 -2.88 15.69
CA ARG A 298 11.71 -3.63 14.42
C ARG A 298 12.71 -3.10 13.41
N LEU A 299 13.70 -3.91 13.06
CA LEU A 299 14.73 -3.58 12.09
C LEU A 299 14.55 -4.42 10.82
N LEU A 300 15.02 -3.93 9.68
CA LEU A 300 15.08 -4.73 8.47
C LEU A 300 16.10 -5.86 8.61
N LYS A 301 15.87 -6.94 7.87
CA LYS A 301 16.79 -8.06 7.70
C LYS A 301 17.84 -7.72 6.66
N GLU A 302 19.11 -7.72 7.04
CA GLU A 302 20.22 -7.51 6.10
C GLU A 302 20.36 -8.69 5.11
N ASP A 303 19.85 -9.86 5.48
CA ASP A 303 19.84 -11.12 4.73
C ASP A 303 18.54 -11.37 3.92
N ASP A 304 17.63 -10.40 3.80
CA ASP A 304 16.44 -10.57 2.96
C ASP A 304 16.82 -10.59 1.47
N LEU A 305 16.81 -11.79 0.90
CA LEU A 305 17.18 -12.06 -0.50
C LEU A 305 16.36 -11.25 -1.51
N THR A 306 15.15 -10.82 -1.17
CA THR A 306 14.28 -10.01 -2.05
C THR A 306 14.76 -8.57 -2.10
N LEU A 307 15.15 -8.01 -0.94
CA LEU A 307 15.78 -6.70 -0.85
C LEU A 307 17.22 -6.68 -1.40
N GLN A 308 17.95 -7.79 -1.29
CA GLN A 308 19.27 -7.93 -1.93
C GLN A 308 19.15 -7.95 -3.46
N ALA A 309 18.31 -8.82 -4.02
CA ALA A 309 18.08 -8.90 -5.46
C ALA A 309 17.61 -7.56 -6.06
N LEU A 310 16.68 -6.86 -5.39
CA LEU A 310 16.25 -5.52 -5.77
C LEU A 310 17.41 -4.54 -5.98
N LYS A 311 18.38 -4.58 -5.06
CA LYS A 311 19.54 -3.67 -5.02
C LYS A 311 20.59 -4.01 -6.08
N GLU A 312 20.68 -5.29 -6.45
CA GLU A 312 21.58 -5.79 -7.50
C GLU A 312 21.01 -5.59 -8.91
N GLU A 313 19.71 -5.82 -9.10
CA GLU A 313 19.02 -5.67 -10.40
C GLU A 313 18.72 -4.20 -10.75
N TRP A 314 18.22 -3.42 -9.79
CA TRP A 314 17.63 -2.09 -10.03
C TRP A 314 18.36 -0.95 -9.30
N GLY A 315 19.51 -1.24 -8.69
CA GLY A 315 20.39 -0.26 -8.08
C GLY A 315 19.92 0.29 -6.73
N ARG A 316 20.63 1.30 -6.24
CA ARG A 316 20.42 1.84 -4.89
C ARG A 316 19.15 2.69 -4.79
N TRP A 317 18.85 3.53 -5.79
CA TRP A 317 17.77 4.52 -5.68
C TRP A 317 16.41 3.86 -5.48
N ILE A 318 16.09 2.88 -6.34
CA ILE A 318 14.86 2.09 -6.26
C ILE A 318 14.81 1.25 -4.96
N TYR A 319 15.94 0.68 -4.53
CA TYR A 319 16.06 -0.01 -3.24
C TYR A 319 15.75 0.91 -2.05
N ASP A 320 16.34 2.11 -2.01
CA ASP A 320 16.15 3.07 -0.90
C ASP A 320 14.68 3.59 -0.88
N ALA A 321 14.05 3.76 -2.04
CA ALA A 321 12.62 4.11 -2.16
C ALA A 321 11.69 3.00 -1.61
N VAL A 322 11.93 1.74 -1.98
CA VAL A 322 11.17 0.57 -1.48
C VAL A 322 11.39 0.36 0.02
N VAL A 323 12.62 0.50 0.51
CA VAL A 323 12.97 0.41 1.94
C VAL A 323 12.27 1.51 2.74
N LYS A 324 12.27 2.76 2.25
CA LYS A 324 11.55 3.88 2.85
C LYS A 324 10.04 3.61 2.93
N ALA A 325 9.44 3.13 1.85
CA ALA A 325 8.01 2.80 1.83
C ALA A 325 7.65 1.68 2.82
N LEU A 326 8.46 0.62 2.90
CA LEU A 326 8.30 -0.46 3.89
C LEU A 326 8.34 0.07 5.34
N ILE A 327 9.31 0.93 5.65
CA ILE A 327 9.44 1.54 6.99
C ILE A 327 8.25 2.45 7.28
N GLU A 328 7.83 3.29 6.33
CA GLU A 328 6.66 4.18 6.49
C GLU A 328 5.37 3.40 6.80
N VAL A 329 5.09 2.27 6.11
CA VAL A 329 3.94 1.40 6.45
C VAL A 329 4.12 0.80 7.85
N GLN A 330 5.31 0.30 8.18
CA GLN A 330 5.57 -0.37 9.46
C GLN A 330 5.53 0.57 10.66
N GLU A 331 5.90 1.84 10.52
CA GLU A 331 5.80 2.85 11.59
C GLU A 331 4.37 3.38 11.79
N HIS A 332 3.62 3.59 10.71
CA HIS A 332 2.30 4.24 10.79
C HIS A 332 1.11 3.27 10.81
N ASN A 333 1.28 2.03 10.36
CA ASN A 333 0.26 0.98 10.37
C ASN A 333 0.83 -0.38 10.79
N ALA A 334 1.60 -0.39 11.89
CA ALA A 334 2.33 -1.55 12.40
C ALA A 334 1.49 -2.82 12.60
N SER A 335 0.18 -2.68 12.82
CA SER A 335 -0.77 -3.77 13.07
C SER A 335 -1.60 -4.17 11.84
N GLY A 336 -1.56 -3.38 10.77
CA GLY A 336 -2.40 -3.58 9.58
C GLY A 336 -1.63 -3.87 8.29
N GLY A 337 -0.42 -3.32 8.12
CA GLY A 337 0.44 -3.60 6.95
C GLY A 337 -0.07 -3.05 5.60
N TYR A 338 -1.13 -2.23 5.59
CA TYR A 338 -1.69 -1.62 4.38
C TYR A 338 -1.39 -0.11 4.31
N MET A 339 -1.33 0.43 3.09
CA MET A 339 -1.18 1.88 2.86
C MET A 339 -2.37 2.65 3.44
N VAL A 340 -2.11 3.70 4.21
CA VAL A 340 -3.17 4.56 4.81
C VAL A 340 -3.12 5.93 4.15
N PRO A 341 -4.24 6.46 3.61
CA PRO A 341 -4.31 7.86 3.17
C PRO A 341 -4.27 8.77 4.38
N GLU A 342 -3.41 9.79 4.35
CA GLU A 342 -3.08 10.60 5.51
C GLU A 342 -3.01 12.09 5.14
N LEU A 343 -3.50 12.96 6.03
CA LEU A 343 -3.38 14.41 5.84
C LEU A 343 -1.92 14.81 6.04
N TRP A 344 -1.29 15.33 4.98
CA TRP A 344 0.15 15.56 4.92
C TRP A 344 0.48 17.03 4.65
N ASN A 345 1.53 17.52 5.30
CA ASN A 345 2.11 18.83 5.06
C ASN A 345 3.40 18.63 4.24
N PHE A 346 3.33 18.92 2.94
CA PHE A 346 4.42 18.68 1.99
C PHE A 346 5.59 19.67 2.16
N LYS A 347 5.34 20.83 2.79
CA LYS A 347 6.39 21.80 3.14
C LYS A 347 7.20 21.36 4.36
N GLU A 348 6.51 20.85 5.38
CA GLU A 348 7.12 20.46 6.67
C GLU A 348 7.45 18.94 6.73
N GLN A 349 7.18 18.20 5.64
CA GLN A 349 7.42 16.76 5.47
C GLN A 349 6.94 15.88 6.64
N ARG A 350 5.71 16.14 7.11
CA ARG A 350 5.09 15.42 8.22
C ARG A 350 3.57 15.36 8.08
N LYS A 351 2.93 14.57 8.95
CA LYS A 351 1.47 14.61 9.15
C LYS A 351 1.01 16.05 9.46
N ALA A 352 -0.06 16.48 8.79
CA ALA A 352 -0.69 17.78 8.99
C ALA A 352 -1.57 17.77 10.25
N MET A 353 -1.48 18.86 11.02
CA MET A 353 -2.39 19.15 12.13
C MET A 353 -3.74 19.63 11.58
N LEU A 354 -4.84 19.31 12.25
CA LEU A 354 -6.18 19.75 11.83
C LEU A 354 -6.29 21.27 11.63
N VAL A 355 -5.60 22.06 12.46
CA VAL A 355 -5.56 23.53 12.35
C VAL A 355 -4.82 24.02 11.10
N GLU A 356 -3.84 23.25 10.59
CA GLU A 356 -3.17 23.54 9.31
C GLU A 356 -4.10 23.24 8.13
N VAL A 357 -4.79 22.11 8.19
CA VAL A 357 -5.77 21.67 7.18
C VAL A 357 -6.94 22.64 7.07
N ILE A 358 -7.52 23.06 8.21
CA ILE A 358 -8.61 24.04 8.27
C ILE A 358 -8.14 25.40 7.70
N ARG A 359 -6.94 25.87 8.09
CA ARG A 359 -6.34 27.08 7.49
C ARG A 359 -6.16 26.96 5.98
N HIS A 360 -5.75 25.79 5.49
CA HIS A 360 -5.58 25.55 4.05
C HIS A 360 -6.93 25.56 3.31
N ILE A 361 -7.97 24.92 3.84
CA ILE A 361 -9.32 24.93 3.26
C ILE A 361 -9.88 26.36 3.16
N PHE A 362 -9.67 27.22 4.18
CA PHE A 362 -10.05 28.63 4.09
C PHE A 362 -9.26 29.40 3.01
N LYS A 363 -7.96 29.14 2.81
CA LYS A 363 -7.19 29.70 1.68
C LYS A 363 -7.82 29.30 0.33
N LEU A 364 -8.12 28.00 0.15
CA LEU A 364 -8.72 27.49 -1.09
C LEU A 364 -10.10 28.11 -1.39
N ALA A 365 -10.95 28.26 -0.36
CA ALA A 365 -12.26 28.89 -0.49
C ALA A 365 -12.16 30.36 -0.91
N ALA A 366 -11.26 31.13 -0.28
CA ALA A 366 -11.03 32.54 -0.62
C ALA A 366 -10.55 32.73 -2.08
N VAL A 367 -9.67 31.85 -2.57
CA VAL A 367 -9.20 31.87 -3.97
C VAL A 367 -10.35 31.57 -4.95
N LYS A 368 -11.22 30.59 -4.64
CA LYS A 368 -12.40 30.28 -5.48
C LYS A 368 -13.40 31.44 -5.53
N GLY A 369 -13.59 32.19 -4.44
CA GLY A 369 -14.47 33.35 -4.38
C GLY A 369 -14.02 34.56 -5.20
N ASN A 370 -12.73 34.69 -5.51
CA ASN A 370 -12.15 35.85 -6.18
C ASN A 370 -12.09 35.75 -7.73
N LYS A 371 -12.71 34.75 -8.35
CA LYS A 371 -12.83 34.71 -9.82
C LYS A 371 -13.73 35.86 -10.31
N PRO A 372 -13.26 36.80 -11.15
CA PRO A 372 -14.09 37.90 -11.63
C PRO A 372 -15.25 37.35 -12.47
N ARG A 373 -16.47 37.71 -12.09
CA ARG A 373 -17.71 37.34 -12.80
C ARG A 373 -17.62 37.86 -14.23
N ALA A 374 -17.45 36.95 -15.20
CA ALA A 374 -17.27 37.30 -16.61
C ALA A 374 -18.42 38.20 -17.08
N GLN A 375 -18.11 39.43 -17.47
CA GLN A 375 -19.13 40.35 -17.97
C GLN A 375 -19.68 39.80 -19.30
N PRO A 376 -21.01 39.82 -19.52
CA PRO A 376 -21.57 39.38 -20.79
C PRO A 376 -20.99 40.23 -21.92
N ARG A 377 -20.44 39.58 -22.94
CA ARG A 377 -19.90 40.27 -24.13
C ARG A 377 -21.02 41.09 -24.76
N LYS A 378 -20.90 42.42 -24.74
CA LYS A 378 -21.82 43.31 -25.46
C LYS A 378 -21.69 43.00 -26.96
N SER A 379 -22.78 42.58 -27.59
CA SER A 379 -22.83 42.31 -29.03
C SER A 379 -22.35 43.54 -29.81
N PRO A 380 -21.56 43.37 -30.89
CA PRO A 380 -21.14 44.49 -31.73
C PRO A 380 -22.37 45.15 -32.34
N ASN A 381 -22.50 46.46 -32.10
CA ASN A 381 -23.67 47.24 -32.52
C ASN A 381 -23.60 47.50 -34.03
N THR A 382 -24.43 46.82 -34.80
CA THR A 382 -24.55 46.98 -36.27
C THR A 382 -25.21 48.31 -36.62
N LYS A 383 -24.42 49.39 -36.54
CA LYS A 383 -24.77 50.66 -37.18
C LYS A 383 -24.63 50.50 -38.69
N GLY A 384 -25.75 50.60 -39.40
CA GLY A 384 -25.74 50.68 -40.87
C GLY A 384 -25.41 52.09 -41.36
N CYS A 385 -24.68 52.14 -42.46
CA CYS A 385 -24.65 53.19 -43.48
C CYS A 385 -24.50 52.47 -44.84
#